data_AF-A0A0Q8J7S3-F1
#
_entry.id   AF-A0A0Q8J7S3-F1
#
_cell.length_a   1.000
_cell.length_b   1.000
_cell.length_c   1.000
_cell.angle_alpha   90.00
_cell.angle_beta   90.00
_cell.angle_gamma   90.00
#
_symmetry.space_group_name_H-M   'P 1'
#
loop_
_entity.id
_entity.type
_entity.pdbx_description
1 polymer ?
#
loop_
_entity_poly.entity_id
_entity_poly.type
_entity_poly.pdbx_seq_one_letter_code
_entity_poly.pdbx_strand_id
1 'polypeptide(L)'
;MARAVSPEKLREYAELEKYLHVFATCVWKIPQDAEHHPTTVGRRNVARYGVSRALTGLRQAVNDTLEALDDWPPESIAALDALLRGEGIVTVTELRRRSSRQLRRIVKAGEIRSETEYYLVKGIVDGCVDTITAEELASFNMLIAGFEAKVANAT
;
A
#
# COMPACT_ATOMS: atom_id res chain seq x y z
N MET A 1 11.86 21.35 -15.52
CA MET A 1 12.69 20.13 -15.65
C MET A 1 12.06 19.04 -14.80
N ALA A 2 11.83 17.83 -15.34
CA ALA A 2 11.32 16.72 -14.55
C ALA A 2 12.34 16.41 -13.43
N ARG A 3 11.90 16.50 -12.17
CA ARG A 3 12.76 16.23 -11.00
C ARG A 3 13.24 14.78 -11.08
N ALA A 4 14.55 14.55 -11.02
CA ALA A 4 15.11 13.22 -10.99
C ALA A 4 14.48 12.41 -9.84
N VAL A 5 14.15 11.14 -10.11
CA VAL A 5 13.59 10.24 -9.11
C VAL A 5 14.65 10.01 -8.03
N SER A 6 14.28 10.15 -6.75
CA SER A 6 15.24 9.96 -5.67
C SER A 6 15.68 8.50 -5.58
N PRO A 7 16.93 8.22 -5.16
CA PRO A 7 17.40 6.86 -4.93
C PRO A 7 16.53 6.06 -3.95
N GLU A 8 15.93 6.76 -2.98
CA GLU A 8 14.97 6.18 -2.04
C GLU A 8 13.72 5.64 -2.73
N LYS A 9 13.10 6.43 -3.63
CA LYS A 9 11.92 5.99 -4.40
C LYS A 9 12.23 4.81 -5.31
N LEU A 10 13.44 4.75 -5.87
CA LEU A 10 13.87 3.61 -6.69
C LEU A 10 14.01 2.34 -5.85
N ARG A 11 14.61 2.44 -4.66
CA ARG A 11 14.72 1.31 -3.72
C ARG A 11 13.35 0.83 -3.25
N GLU A 12 12.48 1.76 -2.88
CA GLU A 12 11.12 1.45 -2.46
C GLU A 12 10.32 0.77 -3.57
N TYR A 13 10.36 1.30 -4.80
CA TYR A 13 9.70 0.68 -5.94
C TYR A 13 10.17 -0.76 -6.14
N ALA A 14 11.48 -1.00 -6.13
CA ALA A 14 12.04 -2.33 -6.31
C ALA A 14 11.65 -3.30 -5.19
N GLU A 15 11.61 -2.83 -3.94
CA GLU A 15 11.19 -3.63 -2.79
C GLU A 15 9.72 -4.03 -2.89
N LEU A 16 8.84 -3.06 -3.15
CA LEU A 16 7.39 -3.29 -3.25
C LEU A 16 7.01 -4.10 -4.49
N GLU A 17 7.71 -3.93 -5.63
CA GLU A 17 7.49 -4.73 -6.83
C GLU A 17 7.78 -6.21 -6.56
N LYS A 18 8.89 -6.51 -5.87
CA LYS A 18 9.26 -7.90 -5.51
C LYS A 18 8.21 -8.54 -4.61
N TYR A 19 7.75 -7.82 -3.59
CA TYR A 19 6.67 -8.29 -2.72
C TYR A 19 5.40 -8.57 -3.53
N LEU A 20 4.94 -7.61 -4.33
CA LEU A 20 3.72 -7.77 -5.13
C LEU A 20 3.85 -8.92 -6.15
N HIS A 21 5.04 -9.14 -6.70
CA HIS A 21 5.30 -10.27 -7.59
C HIS A 21 5.06 -11.60 -6.90
N VAL A 22 5.70 -11.81 -5.74
CA VAL A 22 5.54 -13.05 -4.97
C VAL A 22 4.09 -13.22 -4.53
N PHE A 23 3.45 -12.15 -4.06
CA PHE A 23 2.04 -12.21 -3.66
C PHE A 23 1.13 -12.61 -4.83
N ALA A 24 1.23 -11.93 -5.97
CA ALA A 24 0.40 -12.22 -7.14
C ALA A 24 0.63 -13.64 -7.69
N THR A 25 1.87 -14.11 -7.72
CA THR A 25 2.21 -15.44 -8.25
C THR A 25 1.87 -16.56 -7.25
N CYS A 26 2.19 -16.38 -5.97
CA CYS A 26 2.06 -17.45 -4.98
C CYS A 26 0.71 -17.46 -4.27
N VAL A 27 0.07 -16.31 -4.06
CA VAL A 27 -1.21 -16.20 -3.35
C VAL A 27 -2.37 -16.12 -4.35
N TRP A 28 -2.35 -15.16 -5.27
CA TRP A 28 -3.40 -15.05 -6.30
C TRP A 28 -3.26 -16.05 -7.46
N LYS A 29 -2.14 -16.80 -7.52
CA LYS A 29 -1.86 -17.81 -8.55
C LYS A 29 -1.92 -17.25 -9.97
N ILE A 30 -1.61 -15.96 -10.14
CA ILE A 30 -1.50 -15.35 -11.46
C ILE A 30 -0.19 -15.82 -12.09
N PRO A 31 -0.21 -16.40 -13.31
CA PRO A 31 1.02 -16.80 -13.99
C PRO A 31 1.95 -15.60 -14.19
N GLN A 32 3.25 -15.80 -13.95
CA GLN A 32 4.26 -14.74 -14.04
C GLN A 32 4.37 -14.10 -15.44
N ASP A 33 4.01 -14.86 -16.48
CA ASP A 33 4.02 -14.48 -17.89
C ASP A 33 2.69 -13.89 -18.35
N ALA A 34 1.66 -13.89 -17.49
CA ALA A 34 0.37 -13.33 -17.81
C ALA A 34 0.51 -11.82 -18.10
N GLU A 35 -0.17 -11.38 -19.17
CA GLU A 35 -0.11 -9.98 -19.58
C GLU A 35 -0.65 -9.03 -18.50
N HIS A 36 -1.66 -9.50 -17.77
CA HIS A 36 -2.31 -8.78 -16.68
C HIS A 36 -1.61 -9.00 -15.32
N HIS A 37 -0.46 -9.68 -15.27
CA HIS A 37 0.29 -9.82 -14.02
C HIS A 37 0.65 -8.42 -13.48
N PRO A 38 0.38 -8.11 -12.20
CA PRO A 38 0.49 -6.74 -11.67
C PRO A 38 1.86 -6.08 -11.89
N THR A 39 2.96 -6.86 -11.84
CA THR A 39 4.29 -6.33 -12.10
C THR A 39 4.58 -6.10 -13.59
N THR A 40 3.98 -6.87 -14.50
CA THR A 40 4.01 -6.59 -15.94
C THR A 40 3.31 -5.26 -16.24
N VAL A 41 2.14 -5.05 -15.63
CA VAL A 41 1.41 -3.77 -15.73
C VAL A 41 2.21 -2.63 -15.09
N GLY A 42 2.82 -2.85 -13.92
CA GLY A 42 3.67 -1.88 -13.23
C GLY A 42 4.84 -1.40 -14.09
N ARG A 43 5.54 -2.32 -14.77
CA ARG A 43 6.64 -1.98 -15.70
C ARG A 43 6.17 -1.12 -16.87
N ARG A 44 5.00 -1.42 -17.44
CA ARG A 44 4.39 -0.57 -18.49
C ARG A 44 4.07 0.83 -17.96
N ASN A 45 3.55 0.93 -16.74
CA ASN A 45 3.27 2.21 -16.09
C ASN A 45 4.55 3.01 -15.81
N VAL A 46 5.65 2.36 -15.41
CA VAL A 46 6.96 3.00 -15.28
C VAL A 46 7.43 3.55 -16.63
N ALA A 47 7.34 2.76 -17.70
CA ALA A 47 7.74 3.20 -19.04
C ALA A 47 6.89 4.37 -19.56
N ARG A 48 5.58 4.36 -19.27
CA ARG A 48 4.64 5.36 -19.77
C ARG A 48 4.59 6.66 -18.94
N TYR A 49 4.72 6.55 -17.62
CA TYR A 49 4.44 7.66 -16.68
C TYR A 49 5.61 7.98 -15.73
N GLY A 50 6.66 7.16 -15.76
CA GLY A 50 7.81 7.28 -14.86
C GLY A 50 7.58 6.66 -13.48
N VAL A 51 8.69 6.35 -12.80
CA VAL A 51 8.70 5.65 -11.50
C VAL A 51 7.88 6.37 -10.45
N SER A 52 7.92 7.71 -10.39
CA SER A 52 7.20 8.43 -9.33
C SER A 52 5.67 8.24 -9.40
N ARG A 53 5.08 8.19 -10.61
CA ARG A 53 3.64 7.92 -10.76
C ARG A 53 3.32 6.44 -10.60
N ALA A 54 4.15 5.57 -11.16
CA ALA A 54 3.98 4.12 -11.00
C ALA A 54 4.07 3.66 -9.54
N LEU A 55 4.94 4.29 -8.74
CA LEU A 55 5.10 4.01 -7.31
C LEU A 55 3.82 4.29 -6.52
N THR A 56 3.06 5.33 -6.86
CA THR A 56 1.77 5.61 -6.22
C THR A 56 0.81 4.43 -6.39
N GLY A 57 0.62 3.96 -7.62
CA GLY A 57 -0.23 2.80 -7.92
C GLY A 57 0.30 1.51 -7.31
N LEU A 58 1.62 1.32 -7.27
CA LEU A 58 2.24 0.16 -6.63
C LEU A 58 1.95 0.13 -5.12
N ARG A 59 2.01 1.27 -4.43
CA ARG A 59 1.65 1.35 -3.00
C ARG A 59 0.18 1.01 -2.76
N GLN A 60 -0.72 1.45 -3.63
CA GLN A 60 -2.14 1.07 -3.55
C GLN A 60 -2.30 -0.43 -3.72
N ALA A 61 -1.73 -1.01 -4.78
CA ALA A 61 -1.80 -2.46 -5.01
C ALA A 61 -1.23 -3.27 -3.84
N VAL A 62 -0.14 -2.82 -3.21
CA VAL A 62 0.40 -3.45 -2.00
C VAL A 62 -0.57 -3.34 -0.83
N ASN A 63 -1.19 -2.18 -0.58
CA ASN A 63 -2.21 -2.05 0.46
C ASN A 63 -3.39 -2.99 0.21
N ASP A 64 -3.88 -3.10 -1.03
CA ASP A 64 -4.96 -4.03 -1.38
C ASP A 64 -4.60 -5.48 -1.02
N THR A 65 -3.31 -5.87 -1.15
CA THR A 65 -2.87 -7.20 -0.69
C THR A 65 -2.89 -7.33 0.83
N LEU A 66 -2.60 -6.26 1.58
CA LEU A 66 -2.62 -6.31 3.05
C LEU A 66 -4.04 -6.43 3.57
N GLU A 67 -4.99 -5.73 2.94
CA GLU A 67 -6.43 -5.83 3.23
C GLU A 67 -6.95 -7.24 2.91
N ALA A 68 -6.55 -7.82 1.78
CA ALA A 68 -6.90 -9.20 1.43
C ALA A 68 -6.37 -10.27 2.41
N LEU A 69 -5.43 -9.90 3.28
CA LEU A 69 -4.83 -10.76 4.31
C LEU A 69 -5.41 -10.54 5.71
N ASP A 70 -6.42 -9.68 5.89
CA ASP A 70 -6.91 -9.36 7.24
C ASP A 70 -7.61 -10.54 7.92
N ASP A 71 -8.33 -11.37 7.16
CA ASP A 71 -8.97 -12.58 7.67
C ASP A 71 -8.06 -13.82 7.70
N TRP A 72 -6.78 -13.68 7.34
CA TRP A 72 -5.87 -14.81 7.32
C TRP A 72 -5.45 -15.23 8.73
N PRO A 73 -5.42 -16.54 9.02
CA PRO A 73 -4.92 -17.03 10.30
C PRO A 73 -3.46 -16.62 10.55
N PRO A 74 -3.07 -16.35 11.82
CA PRO A 74 -1.71 -15.93 12.16
C PRO A 74 -0.62 -16.88 11.66
N GLU A 75 -0.86 -18.19 11.67
CA GLU A 75 0.05 -19.21 11.16
C GLU A 75 0.29 -19.10 9.64
N SER A 76 -0.75 -18.74 8.88
CA SER A 76 -0.66 -18.53 7.43
C SER A 76 0.13 -17.26 7.12
N ILE A 77 -0.07 -16.20 7.89
CA ILE A 77 0.74 -14.98 7.81
C ILE A 77 2.21 -15.29 8.16
N ALA A 78 2.46 -16.07 9.20
CA ALA A 78 3.82 -16.46 9.60
C ALA A 78 4.53 -17.28 8.51
N ALA A 79 3.81 -18.20 7.85
CA ALA A 79 4.34 -18.98 6.74
C ALA A 79 4.68 -18.10 5.52
N LEU A 80 3.80 -17.16 5.17
CA LEU A 80 4.05 -16.19 4.09
C LEU A 80 5.24 -15.28 4.42
N ASP A 81 5.34 -14.79 5.67
CA ASP A 81 6.48 -14.00 6.13
C ASP A 81 7.80 -14.78 6.09
N ALA A 82 7.77 -16.08 6.40
CA ALA A 82 8.94 -16.94 6.30
C ALA A 82 9.39 -17.13 4.83
N LEU A 83 8.43 -17.31 3.91
CA LEU A 83 8.70 -17.35 2.47
C LEU A 83 9.35 -16.05 1.99
N LEU A 84 8.73 -14.91 2.28
CA LEU A 84 9.23 -13.59 1.88
C LEU A 84 10.63 -13.33 2.44
N ARG A 85 10.86 -13.70 3.71
CA ARG A 85 12.17 -13.55 4.36
C ARG A 85 13.23 -14.44 3.72
N GLY A 86 12.89 -15.68 3.33
CA GLY A 86 13.80 -16.59 2.64
C GLY A 86 14.31 -16.03 1.31
N GLU A 87 13.48 -15.24 0.63
CA GLU A 87 13.79 -14.55 -0.63
C GLU A 87 14.42 -13.15 -0.44
N GLY A 88 14.65 -12.72 0.80
CA GLY A 88 15.17 -11.39 1.12
C GLY A 88 14.20 -10.24 0.77
N ILE A 89 12.89 -10.53 0.77
CA ILE A 89 11.81 -9.59 0.46
C ILE A 89 11.20 -9.05 1.77
N VAL A 90 10.66 -7.83 1.71
CA VAL A 90 9.90 -7.26 2.83
C VAL A 90 8.68 -8.14 3.16
N THR A 91 8.44 -8.38 4.45
CA THR A 91 7.37 -9.27 4.89
C THR A 91 6.05 -8.52 5.10
N VAL A 92 4.93 -9.25 5.15
CA VAL A 92 3.59 -8.68 5.41
C VAL A 92 3.58 -7.96 6.75
N THR A 93 4.12 -8.59 7.80
CA THR A 93 4.18 -7.98 9.14
C THR A 93 4.97 -6.66 9.15
N GLU A 94 6.09 -6.60 8.42
CA GLU A 94 6.89 -5.38 8.33
C GLU A 94 6.17 -4.29 7.52
N LEU A 95 5.47 -4.65 6.43
CA LEU A 95 4.62 -3.73 5.67
C LEU A 95 3.49 -3.16 6.53
N ARG A 96 2.73 -4.01 7.24
CA ARG A 96 1.68 -3.57 8.19
C ARG A 96 2.25 -2.62 9.23
N ARG A 97 3.42 -2.94 9.81
CA ARG A 97 4.10 -2.07 10.79
C ARG A 97 4.47 -0.70 10.21
N ARG A 98 4.96 -0.65 8.97
CA ARG A 98 5.27 0.62 8.27
C ARG A 98 4.00 1.45 8.06
N SER A 99 2.91 0.81 7.63
CA SER A 99 1.60 1.45 7.49
C SER A 99 1.08 1.99 8.82
N SER A 100 1.17 1.24 9.93
CA SER A 100 0.78 1.72 11.26
C SER A 100 1.61 2.93 11.72
N ARG A 101 2.91 2.97 11.41
CA ARG A 101 3.76 4.14 11.72
C ARG A 101 3.36 5.35 10.89
N GLN A 102 3.06 5.14 9.61
CA GLN A 102 2.58 6.19 8.72
C GLN A 102 1.23 6.73 9.19
N LEU A 103 0.29 5.86 9.58
CA LEU A 103 -0.99 6.25 10.18
C LEU A 103 -0.79 7.12 11.42
N ARG A 104 0.02 6.68 12.38
CA ARG A 104 0.33 7.48 13.58
C ARG A 104 0.86 8.86 13.25
N ARG A 105 1.65 8.98 12.18
CA ARG A 105 2.18 10.26 11.70
C ARG A 105 1.08 11.14 11.09
N ILE A 106 0.18 10.56 10.28
CA ILE A 106 -0.97 11.26 9.68
C ILE A 106 -1.89 11.78 10.78
N VAL A 107 -2.28 10.91 11.73
CA VAL A 107 -3.13 11.27 12.88
C VAL A 107 -2.48 12.39 13.69
N LYS A 108 -1.18 12.28 14.00
CA LYS A 108 -0.44 13.34 14.70
C LYS A 108 -0.38 14.66 13.90
N ALA A 109 -0.30 14.59 12.58
CA ALA A 109 -0.30 15.77 11.72
C ALA A 109 -1.70 16.39 11.59
N GLY A 110 -2.77 15.62 11.85
CA GLY A 110 -4.16 16.09 11.76
C GLY A 110 -4.64 16.35 10.33
N GLU A 111 -3.90 15.92 9.31
CA GLU A 111 -4.31 16.09 7.91
C GLU A 111 -3.75 14.99 6.99
N ILE A 112 -4.53 14.65 5.97
CA ILE A 112 -4.11 13.84 4.83
C ILE A 112 -3.62 14.78 3.73
N ARG A 113 -2.42 14.52 3.21
CA ARG A 113 -1.72 15.40 2.25
C ARG A 113 -1.59 14.81 0.86
N SER A 114 -1.90 13.53 0.71
CA SER A 114 -1.77 12.83 -0.56
C SER A 114 -2.82 11.74 -0.68
N GLU A 115 -3.13 11.39 -1.92
CA GLU A 115 -4.02 10.29 -2.27
C GLU A 115 -3.56 8.95 -1.67
N THR A 116 -2.25 8.71 -1.58
CA THR A 116 -1.71 7.52 -0.91
C THR A 116 -2.05 7.50 0.59
N GLU A 117 -1.95 8.64 1.28
CA GLU A 117 -2.35 8.74 2.69
C GLU A 117 -3.87 8.59 2.85
N TYR A 118 -4.66 9.09 1.88
CA TYR A 118 -6.11 8.90 1.83
C TYR A 118 -6.48 7.42 1.78
N TYR A 119 -5.96 6.68 0.80
CA TYR A 119 -6.26 5.26 0.66
C TYR A 119 -5.75 4.43 1.85
N LEU A 120 -4.62 4.82 2.47
CA LEU A 120 -4.15 4.17 3.68
C LEU A 120 -5.11 4.35 4.87
N VAL A 121 -5.62 5.57 5.10
CA VAL A 121 -6.57 5.82 6.20
C VAL A 121 -7.93 5.19 5.88
N LYS A 122 -8.38 5.27 4.63
CA LYS A 122 -9.64 4.71 4.17
C LYS A 122 -9.68 3.19 4.25
N GLY A 123 -8.61 2.51 3.82
CA GLY A 123 -8.50 1.05 3.97
C GLY A 123 -8.59 0.57 5.42
N ILE A 124 -8.08 1.35 6.38
CA ILE A 124 -8.22 1.04 7.82
C ILE A 124 -9.67 1.23 8.30
N VAL A 125 -10.32 2.30 7.86
CA VAL A 125 -11.75 2.51 8.18
C VAL A 125 -12.59 1.40 7.57
N ASP A 126 -12.32 1.00 6.34
CA ASP A 126 -13.11 0.01 5.61
C ASP A 126 -12.83 -1.44 6.08
N GLY A 127 -11.59 -1.77 6.46
CA GLY A 127 -11.16 -3.12 6.83
C GLY A 127 -11.11 -3.43 8.34
N CYS A 128 -11.06 -2.41 9.20
CA CYS A 128 -10.88 -2.62 10.66
C CYS A 128 -12.05 -2.10 11.51
N VAL A 129 -13.25 -1.85 10.95
CA VAL A 129 -14.41 -1.26 11.67
C VAL A 129 -14.66 -1.91 13.04
N ASP A 130 -14.51 -3.22 13.14
CA ASP A 130 -14.82 -3.99 14.36
C ASP A 130 -13.69 -3.96 15.41
N THR A 131 -12.50 -3.47 15.05
CA THR A 131 -11.30 -3.45 15.93
C THR A 131 -10.82 -2.06 16.30
N ILE A 132 -11.29 -1.01 15.60
CA ILE A 132 -11.01 0.39 15.92
C ILE A 132 -12.06 0.97 16.87
N THR A 133 -11.59 1.81 17.80
CA THR A 133 -12.50 2.47 18.74
C THR A 133 -13.37 3.51 18.03
N ALA A 134 -14.53 3.85 18.60
CA ALA A 134 -15.41 4.88 18.06
C ALA A 134 -14.70 6.25 17.95
N GLU A 135 -13.78 6.55 18.86
CA GLU A 135 -12.97 7.79 18.83
C GLU A 135 -11.97 7.79 17.67
N GLU A 136 -11.28 6.67 17.44
CA GLU A 136 -10.36 6.51 16.30
C GLU A 136 -11.11 6.57 14.97
N LEU A 137 -12.27 5.89 14.88
CA LEU A 137 -13.12 5.91 13.71
C LEU A 137 -13.60 7.34 13.37
N ALA A 138 -14.04 8.10 14.38
CA ALA A 138 -14.42 9.49 14.21
C ALA A 138 -13.24 10.35 13.75
N SER A 139 -12.06 10.15 14.34
CA SER A 139 -10.83 10.86 13.96
C SER A 139 -10.43 10.58 12.50
N PHE A 140 -10.48 9.32 12.07
CA PHE A 140 -10.15 8.93 10.70
C PHE A 140 -11.16 9.47 9.70
N ASN A 141 -12.45 9.41 10.00
CA ASN A 141 -13.50 10.00 9.16
C ASN A 141 -13.35 11.51 9.00
N MET A 142 -12.94 12.23 10.05
CA MET A 142 -12.63 13.66 9.94
C MET A 142 -11.46 13.94 9.00
N LEU A 143 -10.40 13.12 9.05
CA LEU A 143 -9.24 13.24 8.16
C LEU A 143 -9.62 12.99 6.70
N ILE A 144 -10.41 11.93 6.44
CA ILE A 144 -10.93 11.56 5.12
C ILE A 144 -11.79 12.69 4.56
N ALA A 145 -12.80 13.15 5.32
CA ALA A 145 -13.68 14.24 4.90
C ALA A 145 -12.91 15.54 4.61
N GLY A 146 -11.91 15.86 5.43
CA GLY A 146 -11.04 17.01 5.21
C GLY A 146 -10.23 16.94 3.91
N PHE A 147 -9.82 15.74 3.49
CA PHE A 147 -9.16 15.54 2.19
C PHE A 147 -10.14 15.61 1.03
N GLU A 148 -11.29 14.94 1.13
CA GLU A 148 -12.33 14.94 0.09
C GLU A 148 -12.84 16.36 -0.20
N ALA A 149 -13.05 17.19 0.84
CA ALA A 149 -13.41 18.59 0.68
C ALA A 149 -12.32 19.41 -0.04
N LYS A 150 -11.03 19.16 0.27
CA LYS A 150 -9.90 19.82 -0.43
C LYS A 150 -9.86 19.43 -1.92
N VAL A 151 -10.11 18.17 -2.26
CA VAL A 151 -10.15 17.68 -3.64
C VAL A 151 -11.35 18.25 -4.40
N ALA A 152 -12.53 18.24 -3.78
CA ALA A 152 -13.75 18.81 -4.37
C ALA A 152 -13.61 20.30 -4.69
N ASN A 153 -12.91 21.07 -3.83
CA ASN A 153 -12.67 22.49 -4.05
C ASN A 153 -11.53 22.81 -5.04
N ALA A 154 -10.73 21.81 -5.43
CA ALA A 154 -9.65 21.94 -6.39
C ALA A 154 -10.06 21.58 -7.83
N THR A 155 -11.32 21.16 -8.02
CA THR A 155 -11.94 20.78 -9.31
C THR A 155 -12.86 21.89 -9.77
#